data_AF-A0A370NPL8-F1
#
_entry.id   AF-A0A370NPL8-F1
#
_cell.length_a   1.000
_cell.length_b   1.000
_cell.length_c   1.000
_cell.angle_alpha   90.00
_cell.angle_beta   90.00
_cell.angle_gamma   90.00
#
_symmetry.space_group_name_H-M   'P 1'
#
loop_
_entity.id
_entity.type
_entity.pdbx_description
1 polymer ?
#
loop_
_entity_poly.entity_id
_entity_poly.type
_entity_poly.pdbx_seq_one_letter_code
_entity_poly.pdbx_strand_id
1 'polypeptide(L)'
;MSPDASGTPPAAPGTTAAPARRKARDPLAPDPAASGGADAGFDPHVPNVDYGVLDNLIGYAIRRAQIRIYEDFVHSLAQWQITPPRFSALVIISRNPHLKLTELAQILGIARSGAVLLVDALEEMNLVARRPAPGDRRAYSLVLTTAGRRTLEAATQAVVAHDAHAGSALTEAEQATLKSLLARLAPPRAD
;
A
#
# COMPACT_ATOMS: atom_id res chain seq x y z
N MET A 1 -15.93 -76.84 -7.57
CA MET A 1 -16.91 -75.81 -7.95
C MET A 1 -16.74 -74.65 -6.99
N SER A 2 -16.70 -73.46 -7.58
CA SER A 2 -16.22 -72.16 -7.10
C SER A 2 -16.77 -71.63 -5.76
N PRO A 3 -16.10 -70.59 -5.21
CA PRO A 3 -16.11 -70.15 -3.82
C PRO A 3 -17.06 -68.96 -3.58
N ASP A 4 -17.22 -68.51 -2.34
CA ASP A 4 -17.43 -67.08 -2.10
C ASP A 4 -16.87 -66.65 -0.74
N ALA A 5 -15.86 -65.79 -0.77
CA ALA A 5 -15.17 -65.21 0.36
C ALA A 5 -15.47 -63.71 0.36
N SER A 6 -16.51 -63.30 1.07
CA SER A 6 -16.89 -61.90 1.21
C SER A 6 -16.12 -61.24 2.36
N GLY A 7 -14.86 -60.89 2.08
CA GLY A 7 -14.08 -59.98 2.92
C GLY A 7 -14.31 -58.53 2.47
N THR A 8 -15.05 -57.75 3.24
CA THR A 8 -15.17 -56.30 3.03
C THR A 8 -13.92 -55.60 3.61
N PRO A 9 -13.17 -54.82 2.82
CA PRO A 9 -12.04 -54.06 3.35
C PRO A 9 -12.51 -52.80 4.10
N PRO A 10 -11.78 -52.35 5.15
CA PRO A 10 -12.12 -51.14 5.88
C PRO A 10 -11.88 -49.88 5.04
N ALA A 11 -12.82 -48.94 5.14
CA ALA A 11 -12.78 -47.64 4.48
C ALA A 11 -11.55 -46.82 4.93
N ALA A 12 -10.85 -46.25 3.96
CA ALA A 12 -9.76 -45.30 4.18
C ALA A 12 -10.26 -44.04 4.93
N PRO A 13 -9.46 -43.45 5.83
CA PRO A 13 -9.84 -42.21 6.49
C PRO A 13 -9.89 -41.09 5.45
N GLY A 14 -11.07 -40.46 5.32
CA GLY A 14 -11.28 -39.30 4.47
C GLY A 14 -10.33 -38.18 4.88
N THR A 15 -9.54 -37.71 3.91
CA THR A 15 -8.77 -36.49 3.99
C THR A 15 -9.74 -35.32 4.20
N THR A 16 -9.89 -34.89 5.45
CA THR A 16 -10.49 -33.59 5.78
C THR A 16 -9.57 -32.51 5.23
N ALA A 17 -9.90 -32.00 4.04
CA ALA A 17 -9.29 -30.78 3.52
C ALA A 17 -9.53 -29.67 4.56
N ALA A 18 -8.42 -29.11 5.08
CA ALA A 18 -8.47 -27.98 5.99
C ALA A 18 -9.27 -26.85 5.36
N PRO A 19 -10.14 -26.14 6.11
CA PRO A 19 -10.93 -25.05 5.56
C PRO A 19 -9.98 -23.98 5.02
N ALA A 20 -10.17 -23.60 3.76
CA ALA A 20 -9.46 -22.49 3.14
C ALA A 20 -9.59 -21.26 4.06
N ARG A 21 -8.47 -20.79 4.61
CA ARG A 21 -8.43 -19.56 5.41
C ARG A 21 -9.07 -18.46 4.59
N ARG A 22 -10.20 -17.95 5.06
CA ARG A 22 -10.84 -16.76 4.53
C ARG A 22 -9.81 -15.64 4.61
N LYS A 23 -9.23 -15.24 3.47
CA LYS A 23 -8.20 -14.18 3.41
C LYS A 23 -8.76 -12.96 4.13
N ALA A 24 -8.03 -12.45 5.11
CA ALA A 24 -8.33 -11.15 5.69
C ALA A 24 -8.34 -10.14 4.54
N ARG A 25 -9.39 -9.31 4.47
CA ARG A 25 -9.52 -8.27 3.45
C ARG A 25 -8.29 -7.37 3.56
N ASP A 26 -7.57 -7.17 2.46
CA ASP A 26 -6.40 -6.29 2.45
C ASP A 26 -6.86 -4.87 2.85
N PRO A 27 -6.46 -4.35 4.03
CA PRO A 27 -6.85 -3.03 4.47
C PRO A 27 -6.19 -1.91 3.64
N LEU A 28 -5.23 -2.25 2.78
CA LEU A 28 -4.49 -1.35 1.90
C LEU A 28 -4.90 -1.50 0.43
N ALA A 29 -5.93 -2.29 0.14
CA ALA A 29 -6.55 -2.31 -1.17
C ALA A 29 -7.17 -0.93 -1.46
N PRO A 30 -7.14 -0.47 -2.73
CA PRO A 30 -7.84 0.75 -3.08
C PRO A 30 -9.32 0.60 -2.73
N ASP A 31 -9.89 1.64 -2.11
CA ASP A 31 -11.33 1.65 -1.81
C ASP A 31 -12.11 1.69 -3.13
N PRO A 32 -12.96 0.70 -3.44
CA PRO A 32 -13.77 0.73 -4.65
C PRO A 32 -14.68 1.97 -4.74
N ALA A 33 -15.00 2.62 -3.62
CA ALA A 33 -15.76 3.88 -3.60
C ALA A 33 -14.91 5.13 -3.92
N ALA A 34 -13.58 5.09 -3.76
CA ALA A 34 -12.69 6.17 -4.18
C ALA A 34 -12.53 6.26 -5.71
N SER A 35 -13.06 5.27 -6.43
CA SER A 35 -13.15 5.20 -7.89
C SER A 35 -14.44 5.82 -8.45
N GLY A 36 -15.20 6.57 -7.63
CA GLY A 36 -16.33 7.37 -8.11
C GLY A 36 -15.91 8.26 -9.28
N GLY A 37 -16.74 8.35 -10.32
CA GLY A 37 -16.39 8.94 -11.63
C GLY A 37 -15.73 10.32 -11.54
N ALA A 38 -15.07 10.73 -12.63
CA ALA A 38 -14.19 11.90 -12.71
C ALA A 38 -14.73 13.25 -12.13
N ASP A 39 -16.04 13.36 -11.88
CA ASP A 39 -16.72 14.53 -11.28
C ASP A 39 -17.04 14.39 -9.76
N ALA A 40 -16.65 13.31 -9.09
CA ALA A 40 -17.01 13.03 -7.69
C ALA A 40 -15.82 13.10 -6.70
N GLY A 41 -14.82 13.92 -6.98
CA GLY A 41 -13.68 14.15 -6.08
C GLY A 41 -14.05 14.97 -4.84
N PHE A 42 -13.23 14.89 -3.79
CA PHE A 42 -13.41 15.70 -2.59
C PHE A 42 -13.24 17.20 -2.89
N ASP A 43 -14.30 17.98 -2.64
CA ASP A 43 -14.23 19.43 -2.60
C ASP A 43 -13.80 19.90 -1.19
N PRO A 44 -12.62 20.51 -1.04
CA PRO A 44 -12.14 20.98 0.25
C PRO A 44 -12.98 22.13 0.83
N HIS A 45 -13.73 22.87 0.01
CA HIS A 45 -14.52 24.00 0.48
C HIS A 45 -15.72 24.27 -0.43
N VAL A 46 -16.84 23.63 -0.12
CA VAL A 46 -18.10 23.79 -0.87
C VAL A 46 -18.64 25.22 -0.69
N PRO A 47 -19.06 25.92 -1.77
CA PRO A 47 -19.63 27.26 -1.67
C PRO A 47 -20.89 27.29 -0.79
N ASN A 48 -21.10 28.41 -0.08
CA ASN A 48 -22.26 28.67 0.78
C ASN A 48 -22.40 27.76 2.02
N VAL A 49 -21.32 27.11 2.44
CA VAL A 49 -21.24 26.39 3.71
C VAL A 49 -20.37 27.19 4.68
N ASP A 50 -20.88 27.41 5.90
CA ASP A 50 -20.09 27.97 7.00
C ASP A 50 -19.41 26.82 7.76
N TYR A 51 -18.08 26.76 7.66
CA TYR A 51 -17.27 25.74 8.33
C TYR A 51 -16.81 26.18 9.75
N GLY A 52 -17.10 27.42 10.16
CA GLY A 52 -16.84 27.94 11.50
C GLY A 52 -15.39 27.78 11.95
N VAL A 53 -15.18 27.10 13.09
CA VAL A 53 -13.84 26.87 13.65
C VAL A 53 -12.91 26.13 12.68
N LEU A 54 -13.45 25.28 11.80
CA LEU A 54 -12.65 24.40 10.93
C LEU A 54 -11.79 25.18 9.92
N ASP A 55 -12.22 26.36 9.49
CA ASP A 55 -11.43 27.20 8.57
C ASP A 55 -10.20 27.83 9.22
N ASN A 56 -10.16 27.88 10.55
CA ASN A 56 -9.07 28.46 11.31
C ASN A 56 -8.07 27.41 11.84
N LEU A 57 -8.39 26.12 11.72
CA LEU A 57 -7.56 25.04 12.25
C LEU A 57 -6.51 24.58 11.22
N ILE A 58 -5.23 24.81 11.54
CA ILE A 58 -4.09 24.37 10.70
C ILE A 58 -4.13 22.86 10.40
N GLY A 59 -4.42 22.03 11.39
CA GLY A 59 -4.50 20.57 11.20
C GLY A 59 -5.62 20.16 10.25
N TYR A 60 -6.73 20.92 10.23
CA TYR A 60 -7.84 20.65 9.33
C TYR A 60 -7.54 21.12 7.90
N ALA A 61 -6.89 22.27 7.74
CA ALA A 61 -6.39 22.73 6.44
C ALA A 61 -5.43 21.68 5.81
N ILE A 62 -4.49 21.15 6.60
CA ILE A 62 -3.58 20.07 6.15
C ILE A 62 -4.37 18.83 5.75
N ARG A 63 -5.36 18.41 6.54
CA ARG A 63 -6.21 17.26 6.22
C ARG A 63 -6.93 17.44 4.88
N ARG A 64 -7.53 18.60 4.63
CA ARG A 64 -8.25 18.88 3.37
C ARG A 64 -7.32 18.79 2.16
N ALA A 65 -6.16 19.42 2.24
CA ALA A 65 -5.14 19.34 1.20
C ALA A 65 -4.67 17.90 1.00
N GLN A 66 -4.39 17.18 2.10
CA GLN A 66 -3.95 15.79 2.06
C GLN A 66 -4.97 14.87 1.40
N ILE A 67 -6.27 15.03 1.67
CA ILE A 67 -7.32 14.21 1.03
C ILE A 67 -7.30 14.43 -0.48
N ARG A 68 -7.32 15.69 -0.93
CA ARG A 68 -7.35 16.01 -2.37
C ARG A 68 -6.12 15.50 -3.11
N ILE A 69 -4.93 15.66 -2.52
CA ILE A 69 -3.67 15.15 -3.07
C ILE A 69 -3.70 13.61 -3.11
N TYR A 70 -4.17 12.97 -2.05
CA TYR A 70 -4.23 11.51 -1.97
C TYR A 70 -5.18 10.90 -3.01
N GLU A 71 -6.33 11.52 -3.27
CA GLU A 71 -7.25 11.09 -4.34
C GLU A 71 -6.59 11.11 -5.71
N ASP A 72 -5.92 12.21 -6.05
CA ASP A 72 -5.23 12.34 -7.33
C ASP A 72 -4.07 11.34 -7.47
N PHE A 73 -3.36 11.05 -6.37
CA PHE A 73 -2.34 10.01 -6.34
C PHE A 73 -2.94 8.62 -6.64
N VAL A 74 -4.05 8.27 -5.97
CA VAL A 74 -4.74 7.00 -6.17
C VAL A 74 -5.22 6.87 -7.62
N HIS A 75 -5.80 7.94 -8.18
CA HIS A 75 -6.24 7.98 -9.56
C HIS A 75 -5.08 7.79 -10.53
N SER A 76 -3.95 8.47 -10.29
CA SER A 76 -2.73 8.37 -11.12
C SER A 76 -2.14 6.96 -11.18
N LEU A 77 -2.34 6.15 -10.13
CA LEU A 77 -1.83 4.78 -10.04
C LEU A 77 -2.88 3.68 -10.22
N ALA A 78 -4.15 4.02 -10.46
CA ALA A 78 -5.26 3.09 -10.53
C ALA A 78 -5.04 1.97 -11.56
N GLN A 79 -4.41 2.28 -12.70
CA GLN A 79 -4.11 1.31 -13.77
C GLN A 79 -3.23 0.14 -13.30
N TRP A 80 -2.39 0.35 -12.28
CA TRP A 80 -1.53 -0.70 -11.70
C TRP A 80 -2.10 -1.30 -10.42
N GLN A 81 -3.28 -0.85 -9.96
CA GLN A 81 -3.86 -1.22 -8.67
C GLN A 81 -2.89 -0.93 -7.50
N ILE A 82 -2.08 0.13 -7.62
CA ILE A 82 -1.11 0.53 -6.60
C ILE A 82 -1.72 1.65 -5.76
N THR A 83 -1.74 1.44 -4.44
CA THR A 83 -2.07 2.46 -3.44
C THR A 83 -0.81 3.15 -2.93
N PRO A 84 -0.90 4.33 -2.28
CA PRO A 84 0.27 5.02 -1.74
C PRO A 84 1.15 4.15 -0.83
N PRO A 85 0.61 3.35 0.12
CA PRO A 85 1.43 2.45 0.93
C PRO A 85 2.14 1.36 0.12
N ARG A 86 1.49 0.84 -0.93
CA ARG A 86 2.10 -0.12 -1.87
C ARG A 86 3.23 0.52 -2.67
N PHE A 87 3.03 1.75 -3.16
CA PHE A 87 4.07 2.51 -3.86
C PHE A 87 5.29 2.73 -2.96
N SER A 88 5.08 3.24 -1.74
CA SER A 88 6.16 3.44 -0.76
C SER A 88 6.93 2.14 -0.48
N ALA A 89 6.22 1.02 -0.29
CA ALA A 89 6.86 -0.27 -0.08
C ALA A 89 7.73 -0.70 -1.27
N LEU A 90 7.23 -0.56 -2.50
CA LEU A 90 7.99 -0.89 -3.71
C LEU A 90 9.27 -0.05 -3.82
N VAL A 91 9.17 1.26 -3.59
CA VAL A 91 10.33 2.18 -3.58
C VAL A 91 11.35 1.73 -2.54
N ILE A 92 10.93 1.50 -1.29
CA ILE A 92 11.82 1.12 -0.19
C ILE A 92 12.49 -0.23 -0.47
N ILE A 93 11.72 -1.25 -0.89
CA ILE A 93 12.26 -2.58 -1.24
C ILE A 93 13.25 -2.46 -2.40
N SER A 94 12.97 -1.63 -3.42
CA SER A 94 13.86 -1.44 -4.57
C SER A 94 15.24 -0.87 -4.19
N ARG A 95 15.28 0.01 -3.19
CA ARG A 95 16.48 0.73 -2.76
C ARG A 95 17.28 -0.02 -1.70
N ASN A 96 16.68 -1.01 -1.04
CA ASN A 96 17.26 -1.72 0.09
C ASN A 96 17.23 -3.23 -0.18
N PRO A 97 18.21 -3.77 -0.94
CA PRO A 97 18.38 -5.21 -1.05
C PRO A 97 18.49 -5.85 0.33
N HIS A 98 17.84 -6.99 0.51
CA HIS A 98 17.82 -7.75 1.76
C HIS A 98 16.88 -7.26 2.88
N LEU A 99 16.14 -6.16 2.66
CA LEU A 99 15.22 -5.60 3.65
C LEU A 99 14.25 -6.66 4.21
N LYS A 100 14.18 -6.72 5.53
CA LYS A 100 13.28 -7.61 6.26
C LYS A 100 11.90 -6.98 6.42
N LEU A 101 10.90 -7.83 6.59
CA LEU A 101 9.52 -7.38 6.84
C LEU A 101 9.38 -6.47 8.07
N THR A 102 10.12 -6.76 9.15
CA THR A 102 10.07 -5.98 10.40
C THR A 102 10.63 -4.57 10.20
N GLU A 103 11.68 -4.45 9.40
CA GLU A 103 12.29 -3.15 9.05
C GLU A 103 11.33 -2.36 8.15
N LEU A 104 10.71 -3.01 7.16
CA LEU A 104 9.68 -2.37 6.32
C LEU A 104 8.50 -1.85 7.16
N ALA A 105 8.02 -2.64 8.13
CA ALA A 105 6.93 -2.23 9.01
C ALA A 105 7.28 -0.98 9.82
N GLN A 106 8.50 -0.93 10.37
CA GLN A 106 9.02 0.23 11.10
C GLN A 106 9.13 1.47 10.21
N ILE A 107 9.71 1.33 9.01
CA ILE A 107 9.90 2.44 8.07
C ILE A 107 8.55 3.01 7.62
N LEU A 108 7.56 2.15 7.37
CA LEU A 108 6.21 2.58 6.97
C LEU A 108 5.34 3.04 8.14
N GLY A 109 5.80 2.90 9.39
CA GLY A 109 5.03 3.25 10.58
C GLY A 109 3.76 2.41 10.77
N ILE A 110 3.74 1.16 10.27
CA ILE A 110 2.59 0.26 10.35
C ILE A 110 2.86 -0.92 11.27
N ALA A 111 1.81 -1.50 11.83
CA ALA A 111 1.91 -2.75 12.59
C ALA A 111 2.46 -3.87 11.71
N ARG A 112 3.21 -4.81 12.32
CA ARG A 112 3.78 -5.97 11.61
C ARG A 112 2.72 -6.76 10.82
N SER A 113 1.52 -6.95 11.38
CA SER A 113 0.41 -7.60 10.70
C SER A 113 -0.03 -6.86 9.43
N GLY A 114 -0.03 -5.52 9.45
CA GLY A 114 -0.29 -4.70 8.27
C GLY A 114 0.79 -4.86 7.21
N ALA A 115 2.07 -4.91 7.61
CA ALA A 115 3.17 -5.16 6.68
C ALA A 115 3.10 -6.55 6.04
N VAL A 116 2.66 -7.58 6.77
CA VAL A 116 2.41 -8.92 6.20
C VAL A 116 1.40 -8.82 5.07
N LEU A 117 0.23 -8.23 5.34
CA LEU A 117 -0.85 -8.10 4.35
C LEU A 117 -0.41 -7.29 3.12
N LEU A 118 0.34 -6.21 3.35
CA LEU A 118 0.92 -5.40 2.28
C LEU A 118 1.82 -6.21 1.36
N VAL A 119 2.75 -6.97 1.94
CA VAL A 119 3.70 -7.78 1.16
C VAL A 119 2.97 -8.94 0.48
N ASP A 120 2.01 -9.60 1.15
CA ASP A 120 1.22 -10.67 0.55
C ASP A 120 0.47 -10.16 -0.70
N ALA A 121 -0.15 -8.98 -0.62
CA ALA A 121 -0.80 -8.36 -1.76
C ALA A 121 0.18 -8.06 -2.92
N LEU A 122 1.38 -7.55 -2.61
CA LEU A 122 2.40 -7.28 -3.62
C LEU A 122 2.99 -8.55 -4.24
N GLU A 123 3.07 -9.66 -3.50
CA GLU A 123 3.44 -10.98 -4.04
C GLU A 123 2.34 -11.55 -4.93
N GLU A 124 1.06 -11.42 -4.54
CA GLU A 124 -0.09 -11.83 -5.34
C GLU A 124 -0.17 -11.07 -6.67
N MET A 125 0.26 -9.80 -6.68
CA MET A 125 0.42 -8.98 -7.89
C MET A 125 1.70 -9.30 -8.69
N ASN A 126 2.51 -10.27 -8.26
CA ASN A 126 3.81 -10.61 -8.84
C ASN A 126 4.80 -9.43 -8.88
N LEU A 127 4.71 -8.48 -7.95
CA LEU A 127 5.61 -7.32 -7.90
C LEU A 127 6.77 -7.52 -6.92
N VAL A 128 6.52 -8.22 -5.82
CA VAL A 128 7.51 -8.56 -4.79
C VAL A 128 7.68 -10.08 -4.72
N ALA A 129 8.83 -10.54 -4.25
CA ALA A 129 9.05 -11.92 -3.84
C ALA A 129 9.86 -11.97 -2.54
N ARG A 130 9.56 -12.94 -1.69
CA ARG A 130 10.38 -13.34 -0.54
C ARG A 130 11.48 -14.28 -0.98
N ARG A 131 12.73 -13.94 -0.64
CA ARG A 131 13.91 -14.79 -0.88
C ARG A 131 14.55 -15.16 0.45
N PRO A 132 15.11 -16.37 0.61
CA PRO A 132 15.89 -16.71 1.80
C PRO A 132 16.98 -15.65 2.02
N ALA A 133 17.08 -15.15 3.25
CA ALA A 133 18.12 -14.20 3.59
C ALA A 133 19.49 -14.92 3.59
N PRO A 134 20.56 -14.30 3.06
CA PRO A 134 21.91 -14.82 3.21
C PRO A 134 22.24 -14.98 4.70
N GLY A 135 22.68 -16.18 5.12
CA GLY A 135 23.13 -16.44 6.49
C GLY A 135 22.03 -16.84 7.51
N ASP A 136 20.75 -16.68 7.18
CA ASP A 136 19.64 -17.14 8.05
C ASP A 136 18.48 -17.72 7.24
N ARG A 137 18.38 -19.05 7.19
CA ARG A 137 17.32 -19.79 6.48
C ARG A 137 15.93 -19.58 7.07
N ARG A 138 15.80 -19.02 8.28
CA ARG A 138 14.52 -18.70 8.92
C ARG A 138 14.05 -17.28 8.61
N ALA A 139 14.93 -16.45 8.05
CA ALA A 139 14.61 -15.09 7.64
C ALA A 139 14.41 -15.00 6.11
N TYR A 140 13.45 -14.17 5.71
CA TYR A 140 13.23 -13.82 4.31
C TYR A 140 13.55 -12.34 4.10
N SER A 141 14.17 -12.07 2.96
CA SER A 141 14.38 -10.75 2.40
C SER A 141 13.34 -10.46 1.33
N LEU A 142 12.90 -9.21 1.26
CA LEU A 142 12.00 -8.74 0.21
C LEU A 142 12.82 -8.28 -1.00
N VAL A 143 12.42 -8.71 -2.19
CA VAL A 143 13.02 -8.27 -3.46
C VAL A 143 11.94 -7.98 -4.49
N LEU A 144 12.19 -7.01 -5.37
CA LEU A 144 11.32 -6.82 -6.53
C LEU A 144 11.51 -7.93 -7.56
N THR A 145 10.41 -8.37 -8.15
CA THR A 145 10.44 -9.20 -9.36
C THR A 145 10.81 -8.33 -10.58
N THR A 146 10.96 -8.95 -11.75
CA THR A 146 11.12 -8.20 -13.01
C THR A 146 9.87 -7.38 -13.33
N ALA A 147 8.68 -7.92 -13.08
CA ALA A 147 7.43 -7.19 -13.22
C ALA A 147 7.37 -6.01 -12.23
N GLY A 148 7.71 -6.25 -10.97
CA GLY A 148 7.79 -5.22 -9.93
C GLY A 148 8.68 -4.04 -10.29
N ARG A 149 9.87 -4.30 -10.85
CA ARG A 149 10.78 -3.23 -11.31
C ARG A 149 10.16 -2.38 -12.42
N ARG A 150 9.57 -3.01 -13.44
CA ARG A 150 8.93 -2.30 -14.56
C ARG A 150 7.72 -1.48 -14.09
N THR A 151 6.89 -2.07 -13.24
CA THR A 151 5.74 -1.37 -12.65
C THR A 151 6.18 -0.19 -11.78
N LEU A 152 7.21 -0.36 -10.96
CA LEU A 152 7.73 0.73 -10.14
C LEU A 152 8.27 1.89 -10.99
N GLU A 153 8.98 1.60 -12.09
CA GLU A 153 9.48 2.63 -13.00
C GLU A 153 8.33 3.46 -13.60
N ALA A 154 7.30 2.80 -14.14
CA ALA A 154 6.13 3.48 -14.70
C ALA A 154 5.32 4.24 -13.63
N ALA A 155 5.09 3.62 -12.46
CA ALA A 155 4.39 4.27 -11.35
C ALA A 155 5.16 5.49 -10.83
N THR A 156 6.50 5.44 -10.81
CA THR A 156 7.33 6.59 -10.38
C THR A 156 7.12 7.78 -11.31
N GLN A 157 7.06 7.56 -12.63
CA GLN A 157 6.78 8.63 -13.59
C GLN A 157 5.40 9.26 -13.35
N ALA A 158 4.37 8.43 -13.10
CA ALA A 158 3.03 8.90 -12.77
C ALA A 158 2.99 9.69 -11.45
N VAL A 159 3.70 9.24 -10.41
CA VAL A 159 3.80 9.96 -9.13
C VAL A 159 4.52 11.29 -9.27
N VAL A 160 5.57 11.38 -10.10
CA VAL A 160 6.26 12.64 -10.36
C VAL A 160 5.35 13.62 -11.10
N ALA A 161 4.58 13.16 -12.09
CA ALA A 161 3.59 13.99 -12.77
C ALA A 161 2.48 14.47 -11.83
N HIS A 162 1.99 13.57 -10.97
CA HIS A 162 1.05 13.89 -9.89
C HIS A 162 1.61 14.96 -8.95
N ASP A 163 2.84 14.82 -8.46
CA ASP A 163 3.46 15.78 -7.54
C ASP A 163 3.60 17.18 -8.19
N ALA A 164 3.97 17.21 -9.48
CA ALA A 164 4.02 18.45 -10.24
C ALA A 164 2.63 19.11 -10.38
N HIS A 165 1.57 18.34 -10.62
CA HIS A 165 0.20 18.86 -10.68
C HIS A 165 -0.29 19.33 -9.30
N ALA A 166 -0.01 18.58 -8.24
CA ALA A 166 -0.39 18.94 -6.86
C ALA A 166 0.27 20.27 -6.42
N GLY A 167 1.49 20.52 -6.87
CA GLY A 167 2.23 21.76 -6.60
C GLY A 167 1.99 22.90 -7.58
N SER A 168 1.21 22.71 -8.66
CA SER A 168 1.20 23.63 -9.80
C SER A 168 0.64 25.03 -9.50
N ALA A 169 -0.15 25.17 -8.42
CA ALA A 169 -0.67 26.45 -7.95
C ALA A 169 0.36 27.26 -7.14
N LEU A 170 1.51 26.66 -6.80
CA LEU A 170 2.56 27.25 -5.97
C LEU A 170 3.83 27.45 -6.80
N THR A 171 4.45 28.61 -6.66
CA THR A 171 5.82 28.86 -7.14
C THR A 171 6.83 27.94 -6.45
N GLU A 172 8.02 27.76 -7.03
CA GLU A 172 9.08 26.94 -6.44
C GLU A 172 9.47 27.41 -5.03
N ALA A 173 9.49 28.73 -4.80
CA ALA A 173 9.79 29.32 -3.50
C ALA A 173 8.69 29.03 -2.46
N GLU A 174 7.42 29.07 -2.86
CA GLU A 174 6.29 28.70 -2.00
C GLU A 174 6.31 27.21 -1.68
N GLN A 175 6.61 26.35 -2.66
CA GLN A 175 6.76 24.92 -2.43
C GLN A 175 7.90 24.61 -1.46
N ALA A 176 9.05 25.26 -1.61
CA ALA A 176 10.18 25.11 -0.69
C ALA A 176 9.82 25.56 0.73
N THR A 177 9.11 26.70 0.84
CA THR A 177 8.61 27.21 2.12
C THR A 177 7.63 26.24 2.76
N LEU A 178 6.65 25.73 2.00
CA LEU A 178 5.66 24.77 2.47
C LEU A 178 6.32 23.49 2.98
N LYS A 179 7.29 22.92 2.23
CA LYS A 179 8.05 21.74 2.64
C LYS A 179 8.78 21.97 3.97
N SER A 180 9.41 23.15 4.14
CA SER A 180 10.07 23.53 5.39
C SER A 180 9.09 23.65 6.57
N LEU A 181 7.92 24.27 6.34
CA LEU A 181 6.89 24.41 7.38
C LEU A 181 6.30 23.06 7.79
N LEU A 182 5.99 22.17 6.83
CA LEU A 182 5.50 20.82 7.11
C LEU A 182 6.53 19.99 7.89
N ALA A 183 7.82 20.09 7.54
CA ALA A 183 8.89 19.41 8.28
C ALA A 183 8.98 19.85 9.75
N ARG A 184 8.69 21.13 10.04
CA ARG A 184 8.62 21.64 11.42
C ARG A 184 7.42 21.13 12.21
N LEU A 185 6.31 20.79 11.53
CA LEU A 185 5.13 20.21 12.16
C LEU A 185 5.30 18.71 12.47
N ALA A 186 6.14 18.01 11.70
CA ALA A 186 6.43 16.59 11.86
C ALA A 186 7.95 16.33 11.98
N PRO A 187 8.59 16.82 13.06
CA PRO A 187 10.03 16.58 13.26
C PRO A 187 10.29 15.07 13.42
N PRO A 188 11.49 14.59 13.05
CA PRO A 188 11.91 13.23 13.38
C PRO A 188 11.72 12.99 14.88
N ARG A 189 11.24 11.80 15.26
CA ARG A 189 11.20 11.44 16.67
C ARG A 189 12.64 11.45 17.18
N ALA A 190 12.90 12.20 18.25
CA ALA A 190 14.14 12.05 19.00
C ALA A 190 14.11 10.67 19.67
N ASP A 191 15.21 9.93 19.56
CA ASP A 191 15.43 8.65 20.24
C ASP A 191 15.47 8.83 21.77
#